data_AF-A0A7J2Z0G0-F1
#
_entry.id   AF-A0A7J2Z0G0-F1
#
_cell.length_a   1.000
_cell.length_b   1.000
_cell.length_c   1.000
_cell.angle_alpha   90.00
_cell.angle_beta   90.00
_cell.angle_gamma   90.00
#
_symmetry.space_group_name_H-M   'P 1'
#
loop_
_entity.id
_entity.type
_entity.pdbx_description
1 polymer ?
#
loop_
_entity_poly.entity_id
_entity_poly.type
_entity_poly.pdbx_seq_one_letter_code
_entity_poly.pdbx_strand_id
1 'polypeptide(L)' 'MKITKIVITSALPYANGEIHIGHIVSTYLPADIFTRFCKLSGHEAIH' A
#
# COMPACT_ATOMS: atom_id res chain seq x y z
N MET A 1 2.93 21.92 8.98
CA MET A 1 2.03 20.76 8.71
C MET A 1 2.40 19.66 9.70
N LYS A 2 1.44 19.05 10.39
CA LYS A 2 1.76 18.00 11.38
C LYS A 2 2.18 16.74 10.63
N ILE A 3 3.39 16.25 10.88
CA ILE A 3 3.85 14.98 10.31
C ILE A 3 3.08 13.86 11.02
N THR A 4 2.35 13.07 10.23
CA THR A 4 1.61 11.90 10.71
C THR A 4 2.40 10.65 10.34
N LYS A 5 2.58 9.73 11.29
CA LYS A 5 3.15 8.42 11.02
C LYS A 5 2.04 7.47 10.59
N ILE A 6 2.21 6.83 9.44
CA ILE A 6 1.17 5.99 8.82
C ILE A 6 1.79 4.64 8.50
N VAL A 7 1.17 3.56 8.99
CA VAL A 7 1.50 2.19 8.59
C VAL A 7 0.44 1.72 7.60
N ILE A 8 0.88 1.33 6.42
CA ILE A 8 0.05 0.87 5.30
C ILE A 8 0.38 -0.60 5.12
N THR A 9 -0.62 -1.44 4.90
CA THR A 9 -0.37 -2.87 4.63
C THR A 9 -1.22 -3.30 3.46
N SER A 10 -0.68 -4.25 2.69
CA SER A 10 -1.44 -4.98 1.68
C SER A 10 -1.94 -6.29 2.28
N ALA A 11 -3.11 -6.76 1.83
CA ALA A 11 -3.55 -8.11 2.17
C ALA A 11 -2.48 -9.12 1.74
N LEU A 12 -2.16 -10.05 2.63
CA LEU A 12 -1.20 -11.10 2.34
C LEU A 12 -1.84 -12.10 1.37
N PRO A 13 -1.19 -12.43 0.24
CA PRO A 13 -1.70 -13.46 -0.64
C PRO A 13 -1.59 -14.82 0.05
N TYR A 14 -2.57 -15.68 -0.17
CA TYR A 14 -2.39 -17.08 0.22
C TYR A 14 -1.25 -17.69 -0.59
N ALA A 15 -0.39 -18.46 0.09
CA ALA A 15 0.82 -19.03 -0.52
C ALA A 15 0.55 -20.20 -1.47
N ASN A 16 -0.69 -20.68 -1.56
CA ASN A 16 -1.09 -21.89 -2.29
C ASN A 16 -1.65 -21.62 -3.70
N GLY A 17 -1.53 -20.38 -4.21
CA GLY A 17 -2.06 -20.02 -5.52
C GLY A 17 -1.25 -18.91 -6.19
N GLU A 18 -1.35 -18.82 -7.51
CA GLU A 18 -0.68 -17.79 -8.29
C GLU A 18 -1.34 -16.42 -8.13
N ILE A 19 -0.53 -15.37 -8.24
CA ILE A 19 -1.00 -13.98 -8.23
C ILE A 19 -1.44 -13.61 -9.64
N HIS A 20 -2.73 -13.40 -9.84
CA HIS A 20 -3.28 -12.80 -11.06
C HIS A 20 -3.52 -11.29 -10.95
N ILE A 21 -3.81 -10.62 -12.08
CA ILE A 21 -4.00 -9.16 -12.19
C ILE A 21 -5.01 -8.58 -11.19
N GLY A 22 -6.07 -9.33 -10.87
CA GLY A 22 -7.06 -8.91 -9.87
C GLY A 22 -6.44 -8.58 -8.50
N HIS A 23 -5.41 -9.32 -8.04
CA HIS A 23 -4.73 -9.03 -6.77
C HIS A 23 -3.93 -7.72 -6.83
N ILE A 24 -3.31 -7.43 -7.99
CA ILE A 24 -2.58 -6.18 -8.20
C ILE A 24 -3.55 -5.01 -8.14
N VAL A 25 -4.65 -5.10 -8.88
CA VAL A 25 -5.66 -4.03 -8.97
C VAL A 25 -6.37 -3.81 -7.63
N SER A 26 -6.68 -4.87 -6.89
CA SER A 26 -7.45 -4.76 -5.64
C SER A 26 -6.60 -4.36 -4.43
N THR A 27 -5.36 -4.84 -4.35
CA THR A 27 -4.61 -4.86 -3.09
C THR A 27 -3.29 -4.11 -3.17
N TYR A 28 -2.44 -4.43 -4.15
CA TYR A 28 -1.06 -3.92 -4.16
C TYR A 28 -0.94 -2.53 -4.77
N LEU A 29 -1.55 -2.31 -5.94
CA LEU A 29 -1.46 -1.05 -6.66
C LEU A 29 -2.13 0.11 -5.88
N PRO A 30 -3.33 -0.05 -5.30
CA PRO A 30 -3.92 1.00 -4.48
C PRO A 30 -3.09 1.34 -3.24
N ALA A 31 -2.50 0.33 -2.58
CA ALA A 31 -1.66 0.53 -1.40
C ALA A 31 -0.35 1.27 -1.74
N ASP A 32 0.29 0.95 -2.87
CA ASP A 32 1.48 1.67 -3.35
C ASP A 32 1.14 3.13 -3.73
N ILE A 33 0.04 3.35 -4.45
CA ILE A 33 -0.43 4.71 -4.80
C ILE A 33 -0.65 5.55 -3.53
N PHE A 34 -1.36 4.99 -2.54
CA PHE A 34 -1.62 5.69 -1.28
C PHE A 34 -0.33 5.99 -0.51
N THR A 35 0.60 5.04 -0.46
CA THR A 35 1.92 5.24 0.18
C THR A 35 2.68 6.40 -0.46
N ARG A 36 2.72 6.46 -1.79
CA ARG A 36 3.35 7.57 -2.52
C ARG A 36 2.66 8.90 -2.25
N PHE A 37 1.33 8.91 -2.29
CA PHE A 37 0.53 10.10 -1.97
C PHE A 37 0.83 10.61 -0.54
N CYS A 38 0.88 9.73 0.46
CA CYS A 38 1.20 10.12 1.83
C CYS A 38 2.61 10.71 1.96
N LYS A 39 3.62 10.08 1.32
CA LYS A 39 5.00 10.58 1.33
C LYS A 39 5.12 11.95 0.64
N LEU A 40 4.48 12.13 -0.51
CA LEU A 40 4.43 13.42 -1.22
C LEU A 40 3.68 14.49 -0.42
N SER A 41 2.69 14.09 0.37
CA SER A 41 1.96 14.96 1.30
C SER A 41 2.73 15.22 2.61
N GLY A 42 4.01 14.87 2.71
CA GLY A 42 4.84 15.15 3.88
C GLY A 42 4.55 14.29 5.12
N HIS A 43 3.86 13.16 4.96
CA HIS A 43 3.68 12.17 6.02
C HIS A 43 4.83 11.16 6.06
N GLU A 44 5.14 10.63 7.24
CA GLU A 44 6.08 9.52 7.42
C GLU A 44 5.31 8.21 7.23
N ALA A 45 5.27 7.71 6.00
CA ALA A 45 4.54 6.48 5.66
C ALA A 45 5.46 5.29 5.45
N ILE A 46 5.11 4.16 6.08
CA ILE A 46 5.75 2.85 5.93
C ILE A 46 4.70 1.90 5.35
N HIS A 47 5.09 1.15 4.32
CA HIS A 47 4.29 0.11 3.67
C HIS A 47 5.08 -1.18 3.65
#